data_AF-A0A7Y4U6V9-F1
#
_entry.id   AF-A0A7Y4U6V9-F1
#
_cell.length_a   1.000
_cell.length_b   1.000
_cell.length_c   1.000
_cell.angle_alpha   90.00
_cell.angle_beta   90.00
_cell.angle_gamma   90.00
#
_symmetry.space_group_name_H-M   'P 1'
#
loop_
_entity.id
_entity.type
_entity.pdbx_description
1 polymer ?
#
loop_
_entity_poly.entity_id
_entity_poly.type
_entity_poly.pdbx_seq_one_letter_code
_entity_poly.pdbx_strand_id
1 'polypeptide(L)'
;MRELAWQDTFAGALCFWGSFGYFEDDGNEQFLRAVYRALKPGGRFVLETLIAETLLPLFQERGWQQIGETLLLERRWYDYVQSRVGTEWTLIHEGKSETQTTSIRIYTYRERCKLFGRVGFVLGDAYDTRSRQPFTFGARRLTVGAQKPAQENME
;
A
#
# COMPACT_ATOMS: atom_id res chain seq x y z
N MET A 1 -11.06 7.64 -1.96
CA MET A 1 -11.47 6.66 -2.99
C MET A 1 -12.13 5.42 -2.36
N ARG A 2 -13.10 5.59 -1.45
CA ARG A 2 -13.85 4.45 -0.86
C ARG A 2 -15.21 4.23 -1.52
N GLU A 3 -15.66 5.23 -2.27
CA GLU A 3 -16.90 5.24 -3.02
C GLU A 3 -16.55 5.20 -4.51
N LEU A 4 -16.54 3.99 -5.07
CA LEU A 4 -16.41 3.75 -6.50
C LEU A 4 -17.80 3.38 -7.05
N ALA A 5 -18.38 4.18 -7.95
CA ALA A 5 -19.73 3.92 -8.46
C ALA A 5 -19.83 2.69 -9.38
N TRP A 6 -18.68 2.13 -9.78
CA TRP A 6 -18.61 1.03 -10.71
C TRP A 6 -18.84 -0.33 -10.05
N GLN A 7 -19.46 -1.22 -10.82
CA GLN A 7 -19.64 -2.62 -10.51
C GLN A 7 -19.28 -3.45 -11.74
N ASP A 8 -18.46 -4.48 -11.55
CA ASP A 8 -18.07 -5.44 -12.59
C ASP A 8 -17.67 -4.77 -13.93
N THR A 9 -16.96 -3.65 -13.86
CA THR A 9 -16.68 -2.79 -15.02
C THR A 9 -15.27 -3.00 -15.56
N PHE A 10 -14.28 -3.09 -14.67
CA PHE A 10 -12.87 -3.11 -15.06
C PHE A 10 -12.29 -4.53 -15.06
N ALA A 11 -11.43 -4.84 -16.04
CA ALA A 11 -10.67 -6.09 -16.05
C ALA A 11 -9.47 -6.04 -15.09
N GLY A 12 -9.01 -4.84 -14.73
CA GLY A 12 -7.85 -4.66 -13.87
C GLY A 12 -7.87 -3.36 -13.06
N ALA A 13 -7.12 -3.35 -11.96
CA ALA A 13 -6.87 -2.19 -11.11
C ALA A 13 -5.43 -2.19 -10.61
N LEU A 14 -4.86 -1.01 -10.35
CA LEU A 14 -3.50 -0.82 -9.85
C LEU A 14 -3.51 0.15 -8.67
N CYS A 15 -2.78 -0.18 -7.60
CA CYS A 15 -2.50 0.72 -6.49
C CYS A 15 -1.00 0.70 -6.21
N PHE A 16 -0.30 1.78 -6.54
CA PHE A 16 1.16 1.84 -6.56
C PHE A 16 1.71 2.95 -5.65
N TRP A 17 3.03 2.91 -5.46
CA TRP A 17 3.82 3.93 -4.75
C TRP A 17 3.48 4.05 -3.26
N GLY A 18 2.98 2.98 -2.65
CA GLY A 18 2.62 3.01 -1.22
C GLY A 18 1.35 3.81 -0.93
N SER A 19 0.46 3.97 -1.91
CA SER A 19 -0.81 4.70 -1.74
C SER A 19 -1.83 3.98 -0.83
N PHE A 20 -1.57 2.73 -0.45
CA PHE A 20 -2.43 1.95 0.44
C PHE A 20 -1.94 2.03 1.89
N GLY A 21 -2.85 2.30 2.83
CA GLY A 21 -2.55 2.39 4.27
C GLY A 21 -2.77 3.76 4.88
N TYR A 22 -3.10 4.79 4.08
CA TYR A 22 -3.40 6.13 4.60
C TYR A 22 -4.73 6.23 5.36
N PHE A 23 -5.67 5.30 5.14
CA PHE A 23 -6.87 5.23 5.96
C PHE A 23 -6.62 4.47 7.26
N GLU A 24 -7.59 4.53 8.17
CA GLU A 24 -7.71 3.56 9.25
C GLU A 24 -8.09 2.17 8.72
N ASP A 25 -8.02 1.16 9.57
CA ASP A 25 -8.19 -0.25 9.16
C ASP A 25 -9.54 -0.50 8.46
N ASP A 26 -10.62 0.11 8.94
CA ASP A 26 -11.94 0.04 8.32
C ASP A 26 -11.96 0.71 6.93
N GLY A 27 -11.33 1.87 6.79
CA GLY A 27 -11.23 2.61 5.53
C GLY A 27 -10.35 1.91 4.50
N ASN A 28 -9.28 1.23 4.93
CA ASN A 28 -8.43 0.40 4.08
C ASN A 28 -9.20 -0.82 3.57
N GLU A 29 -9.99 -1.46 4.43
CA GLU A 29 -10.88 -2.55 4.00
C GLU A 29 -11.97 -2.05 3.05
N GLN A 30 -12.62 -0.92 3.34
CA GLN A 30 -13.64 -0.32 2.46
C GLN A 30 -13.06 0.00 1.08
N PHE A 31 -11.84 0.53 1.01
CA PHE A 31 -11.14 0.74 -0.27
C PHE A 31 -11.00 -0.57 -1.05
N LEU A 32 -10.51 -1.64 -0.40
CA LEU A 32 -10.37 -2.95 -1.07
C LEU A 32 -11.73 -3.51 -1.51
N ARG A 33 -12.78 -3.37 -0.71
CA ARG A 33 -14.15 -3.77 -1.09
C ARG A 33 -14.66 -2.98 -2.30
N ALA A 34 -14.38 -1.68 -2.36
CA ALA A 34 -14.74 -0.86 -3.51
C ALA A 34 -14.01 -1.30 -4.78
N VAL A 35 -12.69 -1.58 -4.69
CA VAL A 35 -11.91 -2.12 -5.81
C VAL A 35 -12.46 -3.48 -6.24
N TYR A 36 -12.73 -4.38 -5.30
CA TYR A 36 -13.31 -5.70 -5.57
C TYR A 36 -14.65 -5.62 -6.30
N ARG A 37 -15.53 -4.69 -5.88
CA ARG A 37 -16.82 -4.46 -6.55
C ARG A 37 -16.62 -3.96 -7.99
N ALA A 38 -15.70 -3.02 -8.19
CA ALA A 38 -15.47 -2.41 -9.49
C ALA A 38 -14.85 -3.37 -10.53
N LEU A 39 -14.15 -4.42 -10.08
CA LEU A 39 -13.57 -5.43 -10.94
C LEU A 39 -14.60 -6.45 -11.43
N LYS A 40 -14.52 -6.83 -12.70
CA LYS A 40 -15.24 -7.98 -13.29
C LYS A 40 -14.86 -9.28 -12.57
N PRO A 41 -15.72 -10.32 -12.58
CA PRO A 41 -15.30 -11.67 -12.23
C PRO A 41 -14.04 -12.07 -13.03
N GLY A 42 -13.06 -12.65 -12.36
CA GLY A 42 -11.74 -12.95 -12.94
C GLY A 42 -10.78 -11.75 -13.06
N GLY A 43 -11.24 -10.53 -12.76
CA GLY A 43 -10.45 -9.30 -12.82
C GLY A 43 -9.30 -9.27 -11.81
N ARG A 44 -8.22 -8.57 -12.17
CA ARG A 44 -6.96 -8.57 -11.40
C ARG A 44 -6.69 -7.23 -10.71
N PHE A 45 -6.09 -7.28 -9.54
CA PHE A 45 -5.62 -6.12 -8.79
C PHE A 45 -4.14 -6.29 -8.50
N VAL A 46 -3.34 -5.26 -8.76
CA VAL A 46 -1.93 -5.24 -8.34
C VAL A 46 -1.75 -4.15 -7.30
N LEU A 47 -1.23 -4.55 -6.14
CA LEU A 47 -0.88 -3.67 -5.05
C LEU A 47 0.63 -3.65 -4.86
N GLU A 48 1.22 -2.46 -4.90
CA GLU A 48 2.62 -2.21 -4.64
C GLU A 48 2.74 -1.28 -3.42
N THR A 49 3.42 -1.74 -2.38
CA THR A 49 3.58 -0.99 -1.12
C THR A 49 4.68 -1.57 -0.22
N LEU A 50 4.94 -0.90 0.89
CA LEU A 50 5.78 -1.39 1.98
C LEU A 50 4.99 -2.32 2.91
N ILE A 51 5.68 -3.30 3.49
CA ILE A 51 5.20 -4.14 4.60
C ILE A 51 6.21 -4.10 5.73
N ALA A 52 5.83 -4.57 6.92
CA ALA A 52 6.70 -4.59 8.09
C ALA A 52 8.04 -5.29 7.79
N GLU A 53 7.99 -6.42 7.08
CA GLU A 53 9.14 -7.25 6.73
C GLU A 53 10.13 -6.55 5.78
N THR A 54 9.66 -5.60 4.96
CA THR A 54 10.53 -4.84 4.06
C THR A 54 10.98 -3.51 4.66
N LEU A 55 10.11 -2.89 5.46
CA LEU A 55 10.36 -1.56 6.02
C LEU A 55 11.26 -1.61 7.25
N LEU A 56 10.93 -2.43 8.25
CA LEU A 56 11.58 -2.39 9.57
C LEU A 56 13.09 -2.64 9.50
N PRO A 57 13.61 -3.59 8.67
CA PRO A 57 15.05 -3.79 8.54
C PRO A 57 15.81 -2.59 7.96
N LEU A 58 15.12 -1.69 7.27
CA LEU A 58 15.69 -0.53 6.58
C LEU A 58 15.21 0.80 7.19
N PHE A 59 14.52 0.75 8.33
CA PHE A 59 13.86 1.91 8.90
C PHE A 59 14.89 2.95 9.36
N GLN A 60 14.69 4.19 8.94
CA GLN A 60 15.51 5.33 9.34
C GLN A 60 14.60 6.41 9.94
N GLU A 61 14.86 6.76 11.20
CA GLU A 61 14.11 7.80 11.92
C GLU A 61 14.23 9.16 11.23
N ARG A 62 15.37 9.44 10.60
CA ARG A 62 15.61 10.72 9.94
C ARG A 62 16.06 10.50 8.51
N GLY A 63 15.53 11.32 7.62
CA GLY A 63 15.92 11.38 6.22
C GLY A 63 15.92 12.83 5.75
N TRP A 64 16.62 13.07 4.66
CA TRP A 64 16.50 14.33 3.95
C TRP A 64 16.79 14.10 2.47
N GLN A 65 16.23 14.96 1.63
CA GLN A 65 16.50 14.97 0.21
C GLN A 65 16.45 16.40 -0.31
N GLN A 66 17.39 16.76 -1.17
CA GLN A 66 17.32 18.02 -1.92
C GLN A 66 16.65 17.79 -3.28
N ILE A 67 15.64 18.60 -3.59
CA ILE A 67 14.88 18.57 -4.83
C ILE A 67 14.95 19.97 -5.44
N GLY A 68 15.89 20.19 -6.34
CA GLY A 68 16.22 21.53 -6.83
C GLY A 68 16.68 22.43 -5.69
N GLU A 69 15.96 23.53 -5.47
CA GLU A 69 16.20 24.50 -4.40
C GLU A 69 15.44 24.20 -3.11
N THR A 70 14.61 23.15 -3.11
CA THR A 70 13.83 22.73 -1.94
C THR A 70 14.57 21.65 -1.17
N LEU A 71 14.73 21.84 0.14
CA LEU A 71 15.20 20.82 1.06
C LEU A 71 14.00 20.15 1.74
N LEU A 72 13.84 18.85 1.55
CA LEU A 72 12.84 18.04 2.24
C LEU A 72 13.51 17.32 3.41
N LEU A 73 13.02 17.54 4.62
CA LEU A 73 13.44 16.83 5.83
C LEU A 73 12.33 15.89 6.27
N GLU A 74 12.71 14.70 6.71
CA GLU A 74 11.79 13.68 7.18
C GLU A 74 12.17 13.22 8.58
N ARG A 75 11.20 13.25 9.50
CA ARG A 75 11.30 12.61 10.80
C ARG A 75 10.21 11.55 10.92
N ARG A 76 10.61 10.29 11.05
CA ARG A 76 9.75 9.11 11.05
C ARG A 76 9.75 8.46 12.41
N TRP A 77 8.61 7.94 12.84
CA TRP A 77 8.50 7.07 14.02
C TRP A 77 7.56 5.91 13.70
N TYR A 78 7.81 4.77 14.35
CA TYR A 78 6.95 3.60 14.23
C TYR A 78 6.14 3.41 15.51
N ASP A 79 4.82 3.56 15.39
CA ASP A 79 3.87 3.18 16.43
C ASP A 79 3.64 1.67 16.31
N TYR A 80 4.23 0.91 17.24
CA TYR A 80 4.11 -0.55 17.27
C TYR A 80 2.74 -1.04 17.79
N VAL A 81 1.99 -0.21 18.51
CA VAL A 81 0.65 -0.55 19.02
C VAL A 81 -0.36 -0.52 17.87
N GLN A 82 -0.30 0.52 17.05
CA GLN A 82 -1.18 0.71 15.90
C GLN A 82 -0.59 0.15 14.61
N SER A 83 0.68 -0.27 14.64
CA SER A 83 1.45 -0.69 13.46
C SER A 83 1.41 0.35 12.34
N ARG A 84 1.66 1.62 12.69
CA ARG A 84 1.67 2.77 11.77
C ARG A 84 3.04 3.44 11.76
N VAL A 85 3.42 3.96 10.61
CA VAL A 85 4.55 4.89 10.48
C VAL A 85 4.00 6.29 10.42
N GLY A 86 4.34 7.09 11.41
CA GLY A 86 4.17 8.53 11.34
C GLY A 86 5.39 9.15 10.69
N THR A 87 5.17 10.13 9.82
CA THR A 87 6.24 10.93 9.22
C THR A 87 5.88 12.40 9.31
N GLU A 88 6.75 13.19 9.90
CA GLU A 88 6.77 14.64 9.80
C GLU A 88 7.68 15.03 8.64
N TRP A 89 7.12 15.78 7.69
CA TRP A 89 7.77 16.28 6.49
C TRP A 89 7.96 17.78 6.66
N THR A 90 9.19 18.27 6.64
CA THR A 90 9.48 19.70 6.63
C THR A 90 10.08 20.08 5.28
N LEU A 91 9.37 20.91 4.53
CA LEU A 91 9.83 21.47 3.26
C LEU A 91 10.44 22.84 3.52
N ILE A 92 11.68 23.06 3.09
CA ILE A 92 12.37 24.34 3.18
C ILE A 92 12.65 24.82 1.75
N HIS A 93 12.10 25.98 1.38
CA HIS A 93 12.29 26.59 0.06
C HIS A 93 12.42 28.11 0.22
N GLU A 94 13.47 28.70 -0.35
CA GLU A 94 13.77 30.14 -0.25
C GLU A 94 13.74 30.69 1.20
N GLY A 95 14.24 29.90 2.16
CA GLY A 95 14.27 30.28 3.58
C GLY A 95 12.91 30.20 4.30
N LYS A 96 11.84 29.81 3.61
CA LYS A 96 10.53 29.50 4.21
C LYS A 96 10.46 28.01 4.52
N SER A 97 9.86 27.65 5.65
CA SER A 97 9.64 26.26 6.04
C SER A 97 8.16 25.95 6.26
N GLU A 98 7.70 24.84 5.69
CA GLU A 98 6.36 24.29 5.92
C GLU A 98 6.46 22.86 6.43
N THR A 99 5.68 22.52 7.46
CA THR A 99 5.67 21.17 8.04
C THR A 99 4.30 20.53 7.87
N GLN A 100 4.28 19.25 7.46
CA GLN A 100 3.09 18.42 7.36
C GLN A 100 3.35 17.04 7.97
N THR A 101 2.32 16.41 8.52
CA THR A 101 2.42 15.08 9.10
C THR A 101 1.57 14.09 8.33
N THR A 102 2.12 12.91 8.05
CA THR A 102 1.38 11.78 7.49
C THR A 102 1.48 10.57 8.41
N SER A 103 0.52 9.65 8.30
CA SER A 103 0.50 8.39 9.03
C SER A 103 0.01 7.27 8.14
N ILE A 104 0.81 6.23 7.96
CA ILE A 104 0.51 5.09 7.07
C ILE A 104 0.51 3.81 7.88
N ARG A 105 -0.57 3.02 7.75
CA ARG A 105 -0.68 1.67 8.30
C ARG A 105 0.26 0.71 7.58
N ILE A 106 1.15 0.06 8.34
CA ILE A 106 2.12 -0.92 7.84
C ILE A 106 1.69 -2.32 8.23
N TYR A 107 1.15 -3.05 7.27
CA TYR A 107 0.76 -4.45 7.45
C TYR A 107 1.98 -5.37 7.34
N THR A 108 1.96 -6.46 8.11
CA THR A 108 2.74 -7.66 7.79
C THR A 108 2.18 -8.34 6.53
N TYR A 109 2.97 -9.21 5.91
CA TYR A 109 2.51 -10.03 4.79
C TYR A 109 1.28 -10.88 5.20
N ARG A 110 1.27 -11.44 6.42
CA ARG A 110 0.16 -12.28 6.89
C ARG A 110 -1.13 -11.49 7.10
N GLU A 111 -1.06 -10.30 7.68
CA GLU A 111 -2.24 -9.42 7.81
C GLU A 111 -2.78 -9.04 6.43
N ARG A 112 -1.89 -8.77 5.47
CA ARG A 112 -2.29 -8.50 4.08
C ARG A 112 -3.08 -9.66 3.49
N CYS A 113 -2.58 -10.89 3.61
CA CYS A 113 -3.29 -12.08 3.14
C CYS A 113 -4.69 -12.20 3.77
N LYS A 114 -4.78 -12.00 5.09
CA LYS A 114 -6.06 -12.04 5.82
C LYS A 114 -7.03 -10.96 5.33
N LEU A 115 -6.55 -9.73 5.16
CA LEU A 115 -7.37 -8.60 4.74
C LEU A 115 -7.93 -8.79 3.33
N PHE A 116 -7.09 -9.20 2.38
CA PHE A 116 -7.51 -9.49 1.01
C PHE A 116 -8.51 -10.66 0.96
N GLY A 117 -8.23 -11.73 1.72
CA GLY A 117 -9.13 -12.88 1.83
C GLY A 117 -10.51 -12.51 2.41
N ARG A 118 -10.56 -11.66 3.45
CA ARG A 118 -11.83 -11.13 4.02
C ARG A 118 -12.69 -10.36 3.02
N VAL A 119 -12.07 -9.76 2.01
CA VAL A 119 -12.77 -9.03 0.95
C VAL A 119 -13.25 -9.97 -0.16
N GLY A 120 -12.63 -11.14 -0.31
CA GLY A 120 -12.94 -12.14 -1.35
C GLY A 120 -11.88 -12.24 -2.44
N PHE A 121 -10.77 -11.51 -2.33
CA PHE A 121 -9.65 -11.67 -3.25
C PHE A 121 -8.89 -12.96 -3.00
N VAL A 122 -8.47 -13.62 -4.08
CA VAL A 122 -7.45 -14.66 -4.06
C VAL A 122 -6.10 -14.00 -4.33
N LEU A 123 -5.15 -14.07 -3.39
CA LEU A 123 -3.79 -13.57 -3.65
C LEU A 123 -3.08 -14.53 -4.59
N GLY A 124 -2.42 -13.96 -5.59
CA GLY A 124 -1.47 -14.66 -6.45
C GLY A 124 -0.04 -14.41 -5.99
N ASP A 125 0.88 -14.43 -6.95
CA ASP A 125 2.29 -14.27 -6.69
C ASP A 125 2.65 -12.89 -6.11
N ALA A 126 3.65 -12.91 -5.24
CA ALA A 126 4.28 -11.75 -4.66
C ALA A 126 5.72 -11.63 -5.18
N TYR A 127 6.15 -10.40 -5.43
CA TYR A 127 7.45 -10.07 -6.00
C TYR A 127 8.10 -8.91 -5.23
N ASP A 128 9.43 -8.88 -5.23
CA ASP A 128 10.17 -7.66 -4.88
C ASP A 128 10.06 -6.65 -6.03
N THR A 129 9.52 -5.45 -5.78
CA THR A 129 9.24 -4.46 -6.82
C THR A 129 10.48 -4.08 -7.62
N ARG A 130 11.65 -4.03 -6.97
CA ARG A 130 12.90 -3.60 -7.61
C ARG A 130 13.51 -4.70 -8.48
N SER A 131 13.69 -5.90 -7.95
CA SER A 131 14.35 -7.00 -8.66
C SER A 131 13.41 -7.80 -9.56
N ARG A 132 12.09 -7.68 -9.35
CA ARG A 132 11.04 -8.50 -9.98
C ARG A 132 11.19 -10.01 -9.71
N GLN A 133 12.00 -10.37 -8.71
CA GLN A 133 12.13 -11.75 -8.25
C GLN A 133 10.98 -12.09 -7.29
N PRO A 134 10.67 -13.39 -7.12
CA PRO A 134 9.71 -13.82 -6.11
C PRO A 134 10.01 -13.22 -4.74
N PHE A 135 8.96 -12.82 -4.03
CA PHE A 135 9.09 -12.19 -2.73
C PHE A 135 9.73 -13.16 -1.72
N THR A 136 10.86 -12.76 -1.17
CA THR A 136 11.59 -13.49 -0.13
C THR A 136 12.18 -12.52 0.88
N PHE A 137 12.71 -13.05 1.97
CA PHE A 137 13.37 -12.24 2.99
C PHE A 137 14.52 -11.42 2.37
N GLY A 138 14.61 -10.13 2.74
CA GLY A 138 15.55 -9.18 2.14
C GLY A 138 15.00 -8.40 0.94
N ALA A 139 13.78 -8.71 0.47
CA ALA A 139 13.05 -7.85 -0.46
C ALA A 139 12.90 -6.43 0.12
N ARG A 140 12.90 -5.41 -0.75
CA ARG A 140 12.84 -4.01 -0.30
C ARG A 140 11.45 -3.43 -0.40
N ARG A 141 10.60 -4.00 -1.26
CA ARG A 141 9.23 -3.53 -1.47
C ARG A 141 8.37 -4.63 -2.05
N LEU A 142 7.12 -4.71 -1.61
CA LEU A 142 6.20 -5.76 -2.01
C LEU A 142 5.34 -5.29 -3.19
N THR A 143 5.38 -6.03 -4.29
CA THR A 143 4.33 -6.04 -5.30
C THR A 143 3.57 -7.36 -5.20
N VAL A 144 2.26 -7.32 -5.03
CA VAL A 144 1.42 -8.52 -4.94
C VAL A 144 0.24 -8.44 -5.90
N GLY A 145 0.00 -9.55 -6.60
CA GLY A 145 -1.19 -9.74 -7.41
C GLY A 145 -2.33 -10.30 -6.57
N ALA A 146 -3.55 -9.88 -6.89
CA ALA A 146 -4.78 -10.46 -6.35
C ALA A 146 -5.83 -10.56 -7.45
N GLN A 147 -6.73 -11.52 -7.34
CA GLN A 147 -7.76 -11.78 -8.34
C GLN A 147 -9.13 -11.90 -7.68
N LYS A 148 -10.13 -11.27 -8.29
CA LYS A 148 -11.53 -11.56 -7.99
C LYS A 148 -11.87 -12.92 -8.63
N PRO A 149 -12.38 -13.91 -7.87
CA PRO A 149 -12.78 -15.19 -8.42
C PRO A 149 -13.67 -15.02 -9.66
N ALA A 150 -13.50 -15.91 -10.64
CA ALA A 150 -14.47 -16.03 -11.72
C ALA A 150 -15.80 -16.51 -11.14
N GLN A 151 -16.92 -16.10 -11.73
CA GLN A 151 -18.18 -16.78 -11.47
C GLN A 151 -18.09 -18.14 -12.14
N GLU A 152 -18.16 -19.22 -11.37
CA GLU A 152 -18.42 -20.54 -11.94
C GLU A 152 -19.86 -20.52 -12.45
N ASN A 153 -20.03 -20.68 -13.77
CA ASN A 153 -21.35 -20.93 -14.33
C ASN A 153 -21.78 -22.31 -13.84
N MET A 154 -22.72 -22.36 -12.90
CA MET A 154 -23.53 -23.56 -12.71
C MET A 154 -24.48 -23.62 -13.90
N GLU A 155 -24.11 -24.43 -14.90
CA GLU A 155 -25.05 -24.97 -15.90
C GLU A 155 -26.02 -25.97 -15.25
#